data_AF-A0A059DX53-F1
#
_entry.id   AF-A0A059DX53-F1
#
_cell.length_a   1.000
_cell.length_b   1.000
_cell.length_c   1.000
_cell.angle_alpha   90.00
_cell.angle_beta   90.00
_cell.angle_gamma   90.00
#
_symmetry.space_group_name_H-M   'P 1'
#
loop_
_entity.id
_entity.type
_entity.pdbx_description
1 polymer ?
#
loop_
_entity_poly.entity_id
_entity_poly.type
_entity_poly.pdbx_seq_one_letter_code
_entity_poly.pdbx_strand_id
1 'polypeptide(L)'
;MRIVSALLLAACLNLPAIGDNHDAAEAPVEIASEQATGVYRYGATYEFTNTATASDCQKLCDTRSACVAWSYMAGFDGGASRCELKRGAGKVEYNPRATSGLSAMHENQFQPVLQNADELEGGADLASPPSDKPEPLVATDPT
;
A
#
# COMPACT_ATOMS: atom_id res chain seq x y z
N MET A 1 54.26 28.11 -13.83
CA MET A 1 53.65 29.40 -14.20
C MET A 1 52.18 29.17 -14.50
N ARG A 2 51.32 29.99 -13.87
CA ARG A 2 49.85 29.93 -13.92
C ARG A 2 49.36 30.65 -15.18
N ILE A 3 48.36 30.09 -15.86
CA ILE A 3 47.38 30.90 -16.60
C ILE A 3 45.99 30.32 -16.31
N VAL A 4 45.22 31.12 -15.58
CA VAL A 4 43.80 30.96 -15.25
C VAL A 4 43.02 31.68 -16.34
N SER A 5 42.02 31.05 -16.96
CA SER A 5 40.99 31.67 -17.81
C SER A 5 39.97 30.59 -18.18
N ALA A 6 38.66 30.78 -18.16
CA ALA A 6 37.78 31.83 -17.69
C ALA A 6 36.39 31.19 -17.61
N LEU A 7 35.62 31.58 -16.60
CA LEU A 7 34.23 31.18 -16.39
C LEU A 7 33.36 31.58 -17.59
N LEU A 8 32.59 30.63 -18.15
CA LEU A 8 31.41 30.90 -18.96
C LEU A 8 30.22 30.19 -18.31
N LEU A 9 29.53 30.93 -17.45
CA LEU A 9 28.22 30.57 -16.90
C LEU A 9 27.16 30.82 -17.98
N ALA A 10 26.61 29.75 -18.56
CA ALA A 10 25.42 29.83 -19.38
C ALA A 10 24.57 28.57 -19.19
N ALA A 11 23.56 28.67 -18.31
CA ALA A 11 22.41 27.78 -18.32
C ALA A 11 21.24 28.47 -17.62
N CYS A 12 20.47 29.27 -18.37
CA CYS A 12 19.12 29.65 -17.98
C CYS A 12 18.22 28.42 -18.19
N LEU A 13 18.02 27.62 -17.14
CA LEU A 13 16.98 26.58 -17.15
C LEU A 13 15.71 27.17 -16.57
N ASN A 14 14.70 27.30 -17.43
CA ASN A 14 13.32 27.60 -17.06
C ASN A 14 12.81 26.49 -16.13
N LEU A 15 12.47 26.83 -14.90
CA LEU A 15 11.83 25.93 -13.95
C LEU A 15 10.31 25.93 -14.21
N PRO A 16 9.64 24.80 -14.47
CA PRO A 16 8.21 24.74 -14.29
C PRO A 16 7.92 24.90 -12.79
N ALA A 17 7.04 25.85 -12.47
CA ALA A 17 6.49 26.01 -11.13
C ALA A 17 5.76 24.72 -10.74
N ILE A 18 6.38 23.92 -9.88
CA ILE A 18 5.72 22.78 -9.24
C ILE A 18 4.93 23.38 -8.07
N GLY A 19 3.62 23.46 -8.23
CA GLY A 19 2.72 23.82 -7.14
C GLY A 19 2.72 22.69 -6.12
N ASP A 20 3.34 22.92 -4.97
CA ASP A 20 3.26 22.04 -3.81
C ASP A 20 1.91 22.23 -3.11
N ASN A 21 0.89 21.53 -3.59
CA ASN A 21 -0.27 21.16 -2.80
C ASN A 21 -0.09 19.70 -2.38
N HIS A 22 0.83 19.44 -1.44
CA HIS A 22 0.83 18.18 -0.71
C HIS A 22 -0.19 18.30 0.42
N ASP A 23 -1.46 18.19 0.05
CA ASP A 23 -2.52 17.76 0.96
C ASP A 23 -2.20 16.31 1.34
N ALA A 24 -1.72 16.12 2.55
CA ALA A 24 -1.44 14.83 3.14
C ALA A 24 -2.77 14.13 3.44
N ALA A 25 -3.44 13.66 2.38
CA ALA A 25 -4.41 12.60 2.50
C ALA A 25 -3.62 11.30 2.71
N GLU A 26 -3.68 10.73 3.91
CA GLU A 26 -3.24 9.35 4.13
C GLU A 26 -4.06 8.46 3.18
N ALA A 27 -3.42 8.05 2.09
CA ALA A 27 -4.03 7.13 1.15
C ALA A 27 -4.29 5.79 1.86
N PRO A 28 -5.46 5.17 1.67
CA PRO A 28 -5.70 3.81 2.13
C PRO A 28 -4.64 2.90 1.50
N VAL A 29 -3.88 2.19 2.33
CA VAL A 29 -2.89 1.23 1.87
C VAL A 29 -3.65 0.12 1.12
N GLU A 30 -3.59 0.10 -0.21
CA GLU A 30 -4.08 -1.02 -1.00
C GLU A 30 -3.21 -2.26 -0.69
N ILE A 31 -3.75 -3.16 0.12
CA ILE A 31 -3.10 -4.42 0.48
C ILE A 31 -3.34 -5.41 -0.67
N ALA A 32 -2.56 -5.31 -1.73
CA ALA A 32 -2.41 -6.38 -2.70
C ALA A 32 -0.98 -6.42 -3.27
N SER A 33 -0.21 -7.47 -2.95
CA SER A 33 1.09 -7.85 -3.55
C SER A 33 2.25 -6.85 -3.49
N GLU A 34 2.04 -5.65 -2.95
CA GLU A 34 3.04 -4.60 -2.95
C GLU A 34 4.14 -4.84 -1.91
N GLN A 35 5.38 -4.61 -2.35
CA GLN A 35 6.55 -4.64 -1.48
C GLN A 35 6.49 -3.45 -0.52
N ALA A 36 6.47 -3.71 0.79
CA ALA A 36 6.48 -2.67 1.81
C ALA A 36 7.93 -2.32 2.20
N THR A 37 8.41 -1.15 1.76
CA THR A 37 9.71 -0.60 2.18
C THR A 37 9.64 -0.06 3.61
N GLY A 38 10.74 -0.09 4.35
CA GLY A 38 10.79 0.37 5.74
C GLY A 38 10.08 -0.58 6.71
N VAL A 39 9.65 -1.76 6.24
CA VAL A 39 8.86 -2.72 7.00
C VAL A 39 9.60 -4.04 7.10
N TYR A 40 9.66 -4.56 8.33
CA TYR A 40 10.14 -5.90 8.64
C TYR A 40 9.02 -6.74 9.25
N ARG A 41 8.80 -7.93 8.71
CA ARG A 41 7.94 -8.95 9.32
C ARG A 41 8.77 -9.80 10.27
N TYR A 42 8.48 -9.81 11.57
CA TYR A 42 9.19 -10.55 12.61
C TYR A 42 8.58 -11.94 12.85
N GLY A 43 9.43 -12.95 13.01
CA GLY A 43 9.05 -14.32 13.36
C GLY A 43 8.79 -15.24 12.17
N ALA A 44 8.53 -16.52 12.46
CA ALA A 44 8.21 -17.59 11.50
C ALA A 44 9.24 -17.82 10.36
N THR A 45 10.45 -17.27 10.46
CA THR A 45 11.54 -17.53 9.51
C THR A 45 11.93 -19.00 9.55
N TYR A 46 11.92 -19.65 8.38
CA TYR A 46 12.35 -21.04 8.22
C TYR A 46 13.59 -21.19 7.34
N GLU A 47 13.94 -20.17 6.56
CA GLU A 47 15.11 -20.17 5.70
C GLU A 47 15.71 -18.76 5.63
N PHE A 48 17.03 -18.70 5.75
CA PHE A 48 17.84 -17.52 5.49
C PHE A 48 18.66 -17.78 4.24
N THR A 49 18.70 -16.79 3.34
CA THR A 49 19.56 -16.84 2.16
C THR A 49 19.96 -15.43 1.75
N ASN A 50 20.96 -15.29 0.88
CA ASN A 50 21.37 -14.03 0.31
C ASN A 50 20.72 -13.87 -1.07
N THR A 51 20.11 -12.71 -1.31
CA THR A 51 19.57 -12.33 -2.63
C THR A 51 20.04 -10.91 -2.94
N ALA A 52 20.19 -10.56 -4.22
CA ALA A 52 20.71 -9.24 -4.59
C ALA A 52 19.70 -8.11 -4.33
N THR A 53 18.40 -8.41 -4.44
CA THR A 53 17.33 -7.42 -4.33
C THR A 53 16.12 -7.95 -3.55
N ALA A 54 15.26 -7.04 -3.08
CA ALA A 54 13.97 -7.40 -2.49
C ALA A 54 13.08 -8.17 -3.48
N SER A 55 13.11 -7.79 -4.76
CA SER A 55 12.37 -8.49 -5.82
C SER A 55 12.85 -9.94 -6.02
N ASP A 56 14.14 -10.21 -5.86
CA ASP A 56 14.66 -11.58 -5.92
C ASP A 56 14.24 -12.40 -4.70
N CYS A 57 14.17 -11.77 -3.52
CA CYS A 57 13.64 -12.41 -2.31
C CYS A 57 12.14 -12.75 -2.45
N GLN A 58 11.34 -11.84 -3.03
CA GLN A 58 9.93 -12.08 -3.37
C GLN A 58 9.79 -13.28 -4.31
N LYS A 59 10.47 -13.24 -5.46
CA LYS A 59 10.43 -14.32 -6.45
C LYS A 59 10.81 -15.66 -5.83
N LEU A 60 11.84 -15.68 -4.98
CA LEU A 60 12.23 -16.89 -4.27
C LEU A 60 11.11 -17.40 -3.35
N CYS A 61 10.48 -16.52 -2.58
CA CYS A 61 9.33 -16.88 -1.75
C CYS A 61 8.20 -17.49 -2.59
N ASP A 62 7.87 -16.87 -3.74
CA ASP A 62 6.83 -17.34 -4.65
C ASP A 62 7.14 -18.70 -5.32
N THR A 63 8.40 -19.17 -5.29
CA THR A 63 8.73 -20.55 -5.73
C THR A 63 8.56 -21.61 -4.64
N ARG A 64 8.30 -21.21 -3.39
CA ARG A 64 8.25 -22.12 -2.25
C ARG A 64 6.84 -22.15 -1.68
N SER A 65 6.15 -23.27 -1.83
CA SER A 65 4.79 -23.45 -1.29
C SER A 65 4.67 -23.21 0.22
N ALA A 66 5.76 -23.37 0.98
CA ALA A 66 5.81 -23.10 2.42
C ALA A 66 6.03 -21.61 2.78
N CYS A 67 6.35 -20.76 1.80
CA CYS A 67 6.64 -19.35 2.04
C CYS A 67 5.38 -18.52 1.98
N VAL A 68 4.92 -18.08 3.15
CA VAL A 68 3.76 -17.21 3.31
C VAL A 68 4.16 -15.75 3.21
N ALA A 69 5.34 -15.40 3.69
CA ALA A 69 5.87 -14.04 3.67
C ALA A 69 7.39 -14.03 3.58
N TRP A 70 7.94 -12.86 3.27
CA TRP A 70 9.37 -12.67 3.15
C TRP A 70 9.79 -11.30 3.70
N SER A 71 11.01 -11.21 4.24
CA SER A 71 11.67 -9.95 4.57
C SER A 71 13.06 -9.92 3.94
N TYR A 72 13.34 -8.92 3.12
CA TYR A 72 14.66 -8.58 2.61
C TYR A 72 15.27 -7.47 3.46
N MET A 73 16.51 -7.64 3.89
CA MET A 73 17.33 -6.56 4.46
C MET A 73 18.47 -6.25 3.50
N ALA A 74 18.55 -4.99 3.09
CA ALA A 74 19.69 -4.51 2.31
C ALA A 74 20.98 -4.61 3.14
N GLY A 75 22.10 -4.94 2.49
CA GLY A 75 23.43 -4.86 3.08
C GLY A 75 23.77 -3.43 3.54
N PHE A 76 24.70 -3.30 4.49
CA PHE A 76 25.17 -1.99 5.00
C PHE A 76 26.63 -2.10 5.39
N ASP A 77 27.41 -1.05 5.10
CA ASP A 77 28.85 -0.96 5.40
C ASP A 77 29.65 -2.21 4.98
N GLY A 78 29.38 -2.71 3.77
CA GLY A 78 30.02 -3.91 3.23
C GLY A 78 29.44 -5.24 3.71
N GLY A 79 28.43 -5.21 4.58
CA GLY A 79 27.66 -6.39 4.97
C GLY A 79 26.79 -6.92 3.82
N ALA A 80 26.61 -8.25 3.77
CA ALA A 80 25.76 -8.88 2.77
C ALA A 80 24.27 -8.60 3.03
N SER A 81 23.47 -8.55 1.96
CA SER A 81 22.01 -8.55 2.04
C SER A 81 21.48 -9.87 2.61
N ARG A 82 20.27 -9.87 3.16
CA ARG A 82 19.66 -11.08 3.72
C ARG A 82 18.19 -11.16 3.33
N CYS A 83 17.79 -12.28 2.75
CA CYS A 83 16.42 -12.67 2.53
C CYS A 83 16.00 -13.68 3.59
N GLU A 84 14.85 -13.46 4.19
CA GLU A 84 14.25 -14.34 5.18
C GLU A 84 12.90 -14.84 4.69
N LEU A 85 12.80 -16.13 4.40
CA LEU A 85 11.55 -16.77 4.00
C LEU A 85 10.79 -17.26 5.23
N LYS A 86 9.47 -17.03 5.26
CA LYS A 86 8.66 -17.21 6.47
C LYS A 86 7.44 -18.08 6.23
N ARG A 87 7.11 -18.94 7.20
CA ARG A 87 5.92 -19.79 7.19
C ARG A 87 4.65 -19.08 7.66
N GLY A 88 4.76 -17.82 8.05
CA GLY A 88 3.64 -16.99 8.48
C GLY A 88 3.90 -15.52 8.19
N ALA A 89 2.85 -14.71 8.18
CA ALA A 89 2.90 -13.28 7.87
C ALA A 89 3.77 -12.46 8.84
N GLY A 90 3.99 -12.97 10.06
CA GLY A 90 4.80 -12.34 11.10
C GLY A 90 4.18 -11.07 11.68
N LYS A 91 4.79 -10.55 12.76
CA LYS A 91 4.45 -9.22 13.31
C LYS A 91 5.12 -8.14 12.46
N VAL A 92 4.36 -7.14 12.03
CA VAL A 92 4.90 -6.00 11.27
C VAL A 92 5.59 -5.01 12.22
N GLU A 93 6.82 -4.62 11.88
CA GLU A 93 7.63 -3.62 12.59
C GLU A 93 8.33 -2.68 11.62
N TYR A 94 8.59 -1.45 12.06
CA TYR A 94 9.40 -0.51 11.29
C TYR A 94 10.88 -0.90 11.32
N ASN A 95 11.48 -1.00 10.15
CA ASN A 95 12.92 -1.12 9.96
C ASN A 95 13.29 -0.44 8.64
N PRO A 96 13.98 0.71 8.64
CA PRO A 96 14.24 1.51 7.44
C PRO A 96 15.05 0.78 6.37
N ARG A 97 15.73 -0.32 6.72
CA ARG A 97 16.55 -1.11 5.81
C ARG A 97 15.85 -2.35 5.28
N ALA A 98 14.63 -2.61 5.74
CA ALA A 98 13.88 -3.78 5.36
C ALA A 98 12.91 -3.45 4.21
N THR A 99 12.68 -4.44 3.36
CA THR A 99 11.58 -4.48 2.42
C THR A 99 10.93 -5.84 2.57
N SER A 100 9.63 -5.88 2.78
CA SER A 100 8.91 -7.12 3.07
C SER A 100 7.67 -7.26 2.21
N GLY A 101 7.17 -8.49 2.07
CA GLY A 101 5.93 -8.78 1.36
C GLY A 101 5.29 -10.08 1.80
N LEU A 102 4.07 -10.31 1.32
CA LEU A 102 3.42 -11.62 1.36
C LEU A 102 3.73 -12.34 0.04
N SER A 103 3.65 -13.68 0.03
CA SER A 103 3.71 -14.41 -1.24
C SER A 103 2.38 -14.29 -1.97
N ALA A 104 2.45 -14.10 -3.29
CA ALA A 104 1.26 -14.13 -4.15
C ALA A 104 0.51 -15.47 -4.07
N MET A 105 1.20 -16.56 -3.74
CA MET A 105 0.58 -17.88 -3.57
C MET A 105 -0.35 -17.97 -2.36
N HIS A 106 -0.15 -17.12 -1.35
CA HIS A 106 -0.86 -17.18 -0.06
C HIS A 106 -1.64 -15.90 0.25
N GLU A 107 -1.72 -14.99 -0.72
CA GLU A 107 -2.36 -13.68 -0.56
C GLU A 107 -3.84 -13.80 -0.17
N ASN A 108 -4.55 -14.77 -0.75
CA ASN A 108 -5.94 -15.09 -0.42
C ASN A 108 -6.16 -15.47 1.05
N GLN A 109 -5.12 -15.94 1.76
CA GLN A 109 -5.23 -16.27 3.18
C GLN A 109 -5.26 -15.02 4.07
N PHE A 110 -4.76 -13.88 3.58
CA PHE A 110 -4.62 -12.64 4.35
C PHE A 110 -5.49 -11.50 3.82
N GLN A 111 -6.24 -11.73 2.74
CA GLN A 111 -7.28 -10.81 2.30
C GLN A 111 -8.36 -10.72 3.40
N PRO A 112 -8.75 -9.51 3.84
CA PRO A 112 -9.89 -9.37 4.74
C PRO A 112 -11.12 -9.91 4.01
N VAL A 113 -11.78 -10.92 4.58
CA VAL A 113 -13.09 -11.33 4.10
C VAL A 113 -14.03 -10.16 4.38
N LEU A 114 -14.46 -9.46 3.33
CA LEU A 114 -15.53 -8.47 3.44
C LEU A 114 -16.79 -9.21 3.87
N GLN A 115 -17.14 -9.08 5.14
CA GLN A 115 -18.29 -9.80 5.72
C GLN A 115 -19.61 -9.36 5.09
N ASN A 116 -19.68 -8.14 4.56
CA ASN A 116 -20.86 -7.57 3.90
C ASN A 116 -20.45 -6.91 2.57
N ALA A 117 -20.23 -7.69 1.52
CA ALA A 117 -19.95 -7.13 0.19
C ALA A 117 -21.15 -6.34 -0.37
N ASP A 118 -22.37 -6.70 0.03
CA ASP A 118 -23.63 -6.07 -0.39
C ASP A 118 -23.78 -4.62 0.11
N GLU A 119 -23.08 -4.23 1.18
CA GLU A 119 -23.06 -2.83 1.67
C GLU A 119 -22.29 -1.89 0.74
N LEU A 120 -21.34 -2.42 -0.05
CA LEU A 120 -20.56 -1.63 -1.02
C LEU A 120 -21.32 -1.38 -2.33
N GLU A 121 -22.37 -2.15 -2.64
CA GLU A 121 -23.13 -1.99 -3.89
C GLU A 121 -24.05 -0.77 -3.90
N GLY A 122 -24.14 -0.01 -2.80
CA GLY A 122 -24.96 1.20 -2.74
C GLY A 122 -26.42 0.86 -2.96
N GLY A 123 -27.08 0.39 -1.91
CA GLY A 123 -28.49 0.00 -1.95
C GLY A 123 -29.35 1.04 -2.68
N ALA A 124 -30.19 0.56 -3.60
CA ALA A 124 -31.11 1.35 -4.42
C ALA A 124 -32.20 2.09 -3.62
N ASP A 125 -32.08 2.16 -2.30
CA ASP A 125 -33.07 2.71 -1.39
C ASP A 125 -32.85 4.21 -1.14
N LEU A 126 -32.65 4.97 -2.22
CA LEU A 126 -32.90 6.41 -2.19
C LEU A 126 -34.40 6.66 -2.43
N ALA A 127 -35.11 6.66 -1.30
CA ALA A 127 -36.36 7.38 -1.04
C ALA A 127 -37.54 7.17 -2.01
N SER A 128 -38.48 6.30 -1.64
CA SER A 128 -39.88 6.69 -1.79
C SER A 128 -40.26 7.55 -0.58
N PRO A 129 -40.57 8.85 -0.73
CA PRO A 129 -41.13 9.61 0.37
C PRO A 129 -42.47 8.97 0.80
N PRO A 130 -42.79 8.93 2.11
CA PRO A 130 -44.07 8.40 2.56
C PRO A 130 -45.20 9.20 1.88
N SER A 131 -46.09 8.49 1.20
CA SER A 131 -47.32 9.05 0.63
C SER A 131 -48.35 9.32 1.73
N ASP A 132 -47.99 10.11 2.75
CA ASP A 132 -48.97 10.73 3.65
C ASP A 132 -49.46 12.02 2.99
N LYS A 133 -50.28 11.87 1.95
CA LYS A 133 -51.14 12.97 1.51
C LYS A 133 -52.31 13.03 2.51
N PRO A 134 -52.48 14.12 3.28
CA PRO A 134 -53.65 14.25 4.14
C PRO A 134 -54.92 14.25 3.28
N GLU A 135 -55.90 13.46 3.70
CA GLU A 135 -57.24 13.46 3.12
C GLU A 135 -57.84 14.87 3.22
N PRO A 136 -58.35 15.47 2.14
CA PRO A 136 -58.91 16.81 2.19
C PRO A 136 -60.11 16.86 3.14
N LEU A 137 -60.05 17.71 4.17
CA LEU A 137 -61.16 17.98 5.06
C LEU A 137 -62.30 18.63 4.26
N VAL A 138 -63.39 17.89 4.05
CA VAL A 138 -64.64 18.44 3.52
C VAL A 138 -65.32 19.25 4.61
N ALA A 139 -65.23 20.57 4.55
CA ALA A 139 -66.07 21.47 5.32
C ALA A 139 -67.35 21.75 4.53
N THR A 140 -68.49 21.42 5.14
CA THR A 140 -69.85 21.66 4.62
C THR A 140 -70.15 23.17 4.56
N ASP A 141 -70.74 23.64 3.46
CA ASP A 141 -71.14 25.03 3.27
C ASP A 141 -72.14 25.52 4.33
N PRO A 142 -72.01 26.76 4.82
CA PRO A 142 -73.00 27.37 5.71
C PRO A 142 -74.18 28.00 4.94
N THR A 143 -75.39 27.82 5.49
CA THR A 143 -76.64 28.49 5.07
C THR A 143 -76.76 29.88 5.69
#